data_AF-A0A8H7N6F4-F1
#
_entry.id   AF-A0A8H7N6F4-F1
#
_cell.length_a   1.000
_cell.length_b   1.000
_cell.length_c   1.000
_cell.angle_alpha   90.00
_cell.angle_beta   90.00
_cell.angle_gamma   90.00
#
_symmetry.space_group_name_H-M   'P 1'
#
loop_
_entity.id
_entity.type
_entity.pdbx_description
1 polymer ?
#
loop_
_entity_poly.entity_id
_entity_poly.type
_entity_poly.pdbx_seq_one_letter_code
_entity_poly.pdbx_strand_id
1 'polypeptide(L)'
;MQDKQLAQGSEATRQALAKAAALLKAHGAIVEDLDLPPSFEPLTDWYLTVLETDGATTFLPEHRVARSKLHESLAVFIDKPAYTRKQTLAAQDGIASLRPEFDAIASQYDAVLTPSAVDEAPYGLEYTGDAVFCADWTALHVPVVNVPGFQGPSGMPVGVSLVAPRFRDRHLLRVAEDVGKIFESEGGWKSNIL
;
A
#
# COMPACT_ATOMS: atom_id res chain seq x y z
N MET A 1 -7.00 -6.78 -12.27
CA MET A 1 -7.33 -5.77 -11.20
C MET A 1 -6.09 -4.99 -10.80
N GLN A 2 -4.97 -5.66 -10.55
CA GLN A 2 -3.66 -5.02 -10.33
C GLN A 2 -3.27 -4.10 -11.50
N ASP A 3 -3.55 -4.45 -12.76
CA ASP A 3 -3.32 -3.55 -13.92
C ASP A 3 -4.01 -2.18 -13.81
N LYS A 4 -5.21 -2.12 -13.21
CA LYS A 4 -5.95 -0.86 -13.05
C LYS A 4 -5.39 -0.01 -11.89
N GLN A 5 -4.77 -0.65 -10.91
CA GLN A 5 -4.18 -0.01 -9.74
C GLN A 5 -2.72 0.39 -10.02
N LEU A 6 -1.95 -0.46 -10.70
CA LEU A 6 -0.63 -0.15 -11.28
C LEU A 6 -0.69 1.01 -12.27
N ALA A 7 -1.79 1.17 -13.00
CA ALA A 7 -2.03 2.33 -13.87
C ALA A 7 -2.10 3.67 -13.10
N GLN A 8 -2.39 3.65 -11.79
CA GLN A 8 -2.39 4.86 -10.95
C GLN A 8 -0.97 5.32 -10.60
N GLY A 9 0.02 4.43 -10.67
CA GLY A 9 1.43 4.78 -10.47
C GLY A 9 1.97 5.64 -11.60
N SER A 10 2.84 6.59 -11.24
CA SER A 10 3.61 7.39 -12.19
C SER A 10 4.50 6.52 -13.06
N GLU A 11 5.04 7.11 -14.13
CA GLU A 11 6.02 6.42 -14.96
C GLU A 11 7.27 6.01 -14.15
N ALA A 12 7.71 6.86 -13.22
CA ALA A 12 8.84 6.55 -12.33
C ALA A 12 8.55 5.33 -11.45
N THR A 13 7.35 5.26 -10.87
CA THR A 13 6.90 4.12 -10.05
C THR A 13 6.85 2.82 -10.85
N ARG A 14 6.28 2.87 -12.07
CA ARG A 14 6.22 1.69 -12.95
C ARG A 14 7.60 1.23 -13.38
N GLN A 15 8.50 2.17 -13.71
CA GLN A 15 9.88 1.86 -14.06
C GLN A 15 10.67 1.27 -12.88
N ALA A 16 10.46 1.79 -11.66
CA ALA A 16 11.08 1.26 -10.46
C ALA A 16 10.63 -0.20 -10.20
N LEU A 17 9.33 -0.49 -10.32
CA LEU A 17 8.81 -1.84 -10.18
C LEU A 17 9.35 -2.79 -11.25
N ALA A 18 9.37 -2.36 -12.51
CA ALA A 18 9.91 -3.15 -13.62
C ALA A 18 11.41 -3.44 -13.43
N LYS A 19 12.18 -2.44 -12.99
CA LYS A 19 13.60 -2.59 -12.68
C LYS A 19 13.83 -3.51 -11.49
N ALA A 20 13.03 -3.40 -10.43
CA ALA A 20 13.06 -4.29 -9.27
C ALA A 20 12.86 -5.75 -9.70
N ALA A 21 11.82 -6.03 -10.50
CA ALA A 21 11.57 -7.36 -11.03
C ALA A 21 12.73 -7.88 -11.90
N ALA A 22 13.31 -7.03 -12.76
CA ALA A 22 14.44 -7.40 -13.61
C ALA A 22 15.71 -7.73 -12.80
N LEU A 23 16.01 -6.95 -11.76
CA LEU A 23 17.14 -7.22 -10.86
C LEU A 23 16.94 -8.53 -10.11
N LEU A 24 15.76 -8.77 -9.54
CA LEU A 24 15.46 -10.03 -8.85
C LEU A 24 15.64 -11.24 -9.78
N LYS A 25 15.16 -11.16 -11.04
CA LYS A 25 15.37 -12.20 -12.05
C LYS A 25 16.85 -12.42 -12.36
N ALA A 26 17.64 -11.34 -12.50
CA ALA A 26 19.07 -11.43 -12.78
C ALA A 26 19.86 -12.10 -11.64
N HIS A 27 19.36 -12.00 -10.41
CA HIS A 27 19.91 -12.66 -9.22
C HIS A 27 19.26 -14.01 -8.91
N GLY A 28 18.54 -14.60 -9.87
CA GLY A 28 18.05 -15.98 -9.81
C GLY A 28 16.68 -16.17 -9.16
N ALA A 29 15.97 -15.10 -8.80
CA ALA A 29 14.59 -15.21 -8.33
C ALA A 29 13.65 -15.54 -9.49
N ILE A 30 12.64 -16.36 -9.22
CA ILE A 30 11.51 -16.56 -10.12
C ILE A 30 10.51 -15.44 -9.86
N VAL A 31 10.19 -14.67 -10.89
CA VAL A 31 9.25 -13.54 -10.78
C VAL A 31 8.20 -13.70 -11.87
N GLU A 32 6.94 -13.82 -11.43
CA GLU A 32 5.75 -13.96 -12.26
C GLU A 32 4.72 -12.89 -11.88
N ASP A 33 3.83 -12.58 -12.82
CA ASP A 33 2.74 -11.62 -12.60
C ASP A 33 1.64 -12.31 -11.78
N LEU A 34 1.13 -11.60 -10.76
CA LEU A 34 0.11 -12.11 -9.86
C LEU A 34 -1.23 -11.40 -10.07
N ASP A 35 -2.19 -12.10 -10.66
CA ASP A 35 -3.56 -11.60 -10.76
C ASP A 35 -4.39 -11.98 -9.52
N LEU A 36 -4.87 -10.97 -8.82
CA LEU A 36 -5.87 -11.18 -7.77
C LEU A 36 -7.25 -11.51 -8.39
N PRO A 37 -7.98 -12.49 -7.83
CA PRO A 37 -9.27 -12.91 -8.36
C PRO A 37 -10.33 -11.81 -8.23
N PRO A 38 -11.45 -11.88 -9.00
CA PRO A 38 -12.50 -10.85 -8.99
C PRO A 38 -13.12 -10.56 -7.62
N SER A 39 -13.00 -11.48 -6.66
CA SER A 39 -13.40 -11.30 -5.26
C SER A 39 -12.73 -10.08 -4.60
N PHE A 40 -11.54 -9.68 -5.05
CA PHE A 40 -10.80 -8.53 -4.53
C PHE A 40 -11.24 -7.18 -5.11
N GLU A 41 -12.08 -7.14 -6.15
CA GLU A 41 -12.46 -5.88 -6.85
C GLU A 41 -13.04 -4.81 -5.90
N PRO A 42 -13.91 -5.15 -4.93
CA PRO A 42 -14.46 -4.17 -4.00
C PRO A 42 -13.55 -3.86 -2.79
N LEU A 43 -12.35 -4.44 -2.68
CA LEU A 43 -11.52 -4.36 -1.48
C LEU A 43 -11.20 -2.91 -1.07
N THR A 44 -10.74 -2.08 -2.01
CA THR A 44 -10.41 -0.68 -1.73
C THR A 44 -11.62 0.12 -1.29
N ASP A 45 -12.78 -0.09 -1.93
CA ASP A 45 -14.04 0.60 -1.58
C ASP A 45 -14.54 0.16 -0.19
N TRP A 46 -14.42 -1.12 0.13
CA TRP A 46 -14.72 -1.63 1.47
C TRP A 46 -13.78 -1.03 2.52
N TYR A 47 -12.48 -0.93 2.22
CA TYR A 47 -11.53 -0.29 3.11
C TYR A 47 -11.91 1.17 3.37
N LEU A 48 -12.22 1.94 2.32
CA LEU A 48 -12.66 3.34 2.46
C LEU A 48 -13.95 3.45 3.28
N THR A 49 -14.91 2.55 3.07
CA THR A 49 -16.15 2.50 3.86
C THR A 49 -15.86 2.32 5.35
N VAL A 50 -14.96 1.41 5.71
CA VAL A 50 -14.56 1.15 7.10
C VAL A 50 -13.78 2.34 7.67
N LEU A 51 -12.76 2.82 6.94
CA LEU A 51 -11.93 3.95 7.34
C LEU A 51 -12.75 5.20 7.63
N GLU A 52 -13.66 5.56 6.73
CA GLU A 52 -14.52 6.73 6.86
C GLU A 52 -15.53 6.57 8.00
N THR A 53 -16.13 5.39 8.16
CA THR A 53 -17.07 5.12 9.25
C THR A 53 -16.39 5.21 10.62
N ASP A 54 -15.26 4.52 10.79
CA ASP A 54 -14.55 4.45 12.06
C ASP A 54 -13.87 5.78 12.38
N GLY A 55 -13.28 6.45 11.38
CA GLY A 55 -12.67 7.76 11.53
C GLY A 55 -13.70 8.83 11.94
N ALA A 56 -14.84 8.91 11.24
CA ALA A 56 -15.88 9.87 11.60
C ALA A 56 -16.42 9.63 13.01
N THR A 57 -16.59 8.36 13.40
CA THR A 57 -17.06 8.00 14.76
C THR A 57 -16.02 8.35 15.82
N THR A 58 -14.74 8.08 15.56
CA THR A 58 -13.63 8.28 16.50
C THR A 58 -13.44 9.76 16.83
N PHE A 59 -13.48 10.64 15.81
CA PHE A 59 -13.24 12.07 15.98
C PHE A 59 -14.52 12.90 16.19
N LEU A 60 -15.69 12.25 16.27
CA LEU A 60 -16.97 12.92 16.48
C LEU A 60 -17.03 13.79 17.76
N PRO A 61 -16.46 13.37 18.91
CA PRO A 61 -16.47 14.20 20.12
C PRO A 61 -15.74 15.53 19.93
N GLU A 62 -14.52 15.49 19.38
CA GLU A 62 -13.69 16.67 19.13
C GLU A 62 -14.35 17.58 18.10
N HIS A 63 -14.92 17.00 17.04
CA HIS A 63 -15.64 17.75 16.01
C HIS A 63 -16.83 18.52 16.60
N ARG A 64 -17.62 17.88 17.47
CA ARG A 64 -18.80 18.51 18.09
C ARG A 64 -18.45 19.65 19.04
N VAL A 65 -17.32 19.55 19.75
CA VAL A 65 -16.93 20.53 20.77
C VAL A 65 -16.07 21.65 20.19
N ALA A 66 -15.23 21.34 19.20
CA ALA A 66 -14.17 22.24 18.75
C ALA A 66 -13.87 22.12 17.25
N ARG A 67 -14.89 22.00 16.38
CA ARG A 67 -14.70 21.94 14.91
C ARG A 67 -13.71 22.97 14.38
N SER A 68 -13.81 24.24 14.80
CA SER A 68 -12.94 25.33 14.30
C SER A 68 -11.47 25.21 14.70
N LYS A 69 -11.14 24.29 15.62
CA LYS A 69 -9.76 23.98 16.01
C LYS A 69 -9.19 22.75 15.30
N LEU A 70 -10.03 22.00 14.57
CA LEU A 70 -9.57 20.89 13.73
C LEU A 70 -9.02 21.46 12.43
N HIS A 71 -8.03 20.76 11.84
CA HIS A 71 -7.61 21.06 10.48
C HIS A 71 -8.79 20.82 9.51
N GLU A 72 -8.94 21.67 8.50
CA GLU A 72 -10.14 21.65 7.64
C GLU A 72 -10.29 20.30 6.92
N SER A 73 -9.20 19.64 6.52
CA SER A 73 -9.28 18.32 5.87
C SER A 73 -9.93 17.25 6.77
N LEU A 74 -9.67 17.30 8.09
CA LEU A 74 -10.28 16.37 9.04
C LEU A 74 -11.73 16.74 9.31
N ALA A 75 -12.05 18.03 9.43
CA ALA A 75 -13.43 18.48 9.61
C ALA A 75 -14.31 18.09 8.42
N VAL A 76 -13.86 18.34 7.19
CA VAL A 76 -14.53 17.92 5.95
C VAL A 76 -14.67 16.40 5.87
N PHE A 77 -13.65 15.64 6.30
CA PHE A 77 -13.72 14.19 6.35
C PHE A 77 -14.84 13.68 7.29
N ILE A 78 -15.01 14.30 8.46
CA ILE A 78 -16.05 13.93 9.44
C ILE A 78 -17.44 14.37 8.96
N ASP A 79 -17.54 15.49 8.24
CA ASP A 79 -18.78 16.05 7.69
C ASP A 79 -19.36 15.21 6.52
N LYS A 80 -18.64 14.19 6.02
CA LYS A 80 -19.12 13.29 4.95
C LYS A 80 -20.41 12.56 5.35
N PRO A 81 -21.31 12.27 4.40
CA PRO A 81 -22.48 11.45 4.66
C PRO A 81 -22.12 10.09 5.23
N ALA A 82 -22.77 9.71 6.34
CA ALA A 82 -22.52 8.41 6.97
C ALA A 82 -23.01 7.25 6.07
N TYR A 83 -22.22 6.19 6.01
CA TYR A 83 -22.68 4.92 5.46
C TYR A 83 -23.78 4.31 6.33
N THR A 84 -24.68 3.58 5.70
CA THR A 84 -25.67 2.79 6.44
C THR A 84 -24.99 1.64 7.18
N ARG A 85 -25.58 1.19 8.30
CA ARG A 85 -25.07 0.02 9.03
C ARG A 85 -24.91 -1.22 8.15
N LYS A 86 -25.79 -1.40 7.17
CA LYS A 86 -25.73 -2.49 6.20
C LYS A 86 -24.48 -2.41 5.32
N GLN A 87 -24.11 -1.22 4.84
CA GLN A 87 -22.90 -1.01 4.04
C GLN A 87 -21.65 -1.26 4.86
N THR A 88 -21.57 -0.71 6.07
CA THR A 88 -20.41 -0.94 6.96
C THR A 88 -20.23 -2.43 7.28
N LEU A 89 -21.32 -3.14 7.61
CA LEU A 89 -21.25 -4.59 7.86
C LEU A 89 -20.78 -5.37 6.63
N ALA A 90 -21.34 -5.07 5.45
CA ALA A 90 -20.93 -5.73 4.22
C ALA A 90 -19.45 -5.51 3.89
N ALA A 91 -18.93 -4.30 4.14
CA ALA A 91 -17.51 -4.00 3.96
C ALA A 91 -16.62 -4.76 4.96
N GLN A 92 -16.99 -4.77 6.25
CA GLN A 92 -16.25 -5.49 7.30
C GLN A 92 -16.20 -6.99 7.02
N ASP A 93 -17.35 -7.60 6.72
CA ASP A 93 -17.46 -9.04 6.42
C ASP A 93 -16.74 -9.40 5.12
N GLY A 94 -16.85 -8.55 4.09
CA GLY A 94 -16.18 -8.71 2.81
C GLY A 94 -14.65 -8.71 2.97
N ILE A 95 -14.09 -7.68 3.63
CA ILE A 95 -12.65 -7.65 3.94
C ILE A 95 -12.24 -8.89 4.72
N ALA A 96 -13.00 -9.27 5.75
CA ALA A 96 -12.67 -10.43 6.58
C ALA A 96 -12.61 -11.73 5.77
N SER A 97 -13.50 -11.91 4.78
CA SER A 97 -13.49 -13.07 3.89
C SER A 97 -12.29 -13.14 2.96
N LEU A 98 -11.74 -11.99 2.53
CA LEU A 98 -10.60 -11.94 1.61
C LEU A 98 -9.26 -12.25 2.28
N ARG A 99 -9.15 -12.09 3.60
CA ARG A 99 -7.90 -12.33 4.33
C ARG A 99 -7.37 -13.77 4.18
N PRO A 100 -8.16 -14.83 4.47
CA PRO A 100 -7.68 -16.20 4.26
C PRO A 100 -7.46 -16.53 2.78
N GLU A 101 -8.21 -15.91 1.86
CA GLU A 101 -8.01 -16.07 0.42
C GLU A 101 -6.66 -15.50 -0.03
N PHE A 102 -6.33 -14.28 0.41
CA PHE A 102 -5.02 -13.68 0.14
C PHE A 102 -3.88 -14.47 0.78
N ASP A 103 -4.05 -14.95 2.01
CA ASP A 103 -3.04 -15.80 2.65
C ASP A 103 -2.74 -17.04 1.80
N ALA A 104 -3.78 -17.70 1.27
CA ALA A 104 -3.62 -18.87 0.41
C ALA A 104 -2.86 -18.51 -0.88
N ILE A 105 -3.21 -17.40 -1.52
CA ILE A 105 -2.54 -16.90 -2.73
C ILE A 105 -1.07 -16.58 -2.43
N ALA A 106 -0.81 -15.72 -1.45
CA ALA A 106 0.53 -15.23 -1.12
C ALA A 106 1.44 -16.30 -0.51
N SER A 107 0.89 -17.38 0.07
CA SER A 107 1.68 -18.49 0.61
C SER A 107 2.42 -19.31 -0.44
N GLN A 108 2.09 -19.14 -1.72
CA GLN A 108 2.77 -19.76 -2.85
C GLN A 108 4.09 -19.04 -3.20
N TYR A 109 4.35 -17.88 -2.59
CA TYR A 109 5.48 -17.01 -2.89
C TYR A 109 6.31 -16.71 -1.64
N ASP A 110 7.58 -16.38 -1.84
CA ASP A 110 8.40 -15.84 -0.75
C ASP A 110 7.95 -14.42 -0.35
N ALA A 111 7.53 -13.62 -1.33
CA ALA A 111 6.89 -12.32 -1.17
C ALA A 111 6.17 -11.89 -2.46
N VAL A 112 5.16 -11.04 -2.33
CA VAL A 112 4.51 -10.31 -3.44
C VAL A 112 5.17 -8.94 -3.58
N LEU A 113 5.61 -8.59 -4.78
CA LEU A 113 6.23 -7.31 -5.11
C LEU A 113 5.17 -6.31 -5.60
N THR A 114 5.14 -5.10 -5.05
CA THR A 114 4.13 -4.08 -5.39
C THR A 114 4.71 -2.65 -5.25
N PRO A 115 4.20 -1.63 -5.95
CA PRO A 115 4.58 -0.25 -5.69
C PRO A 115 4.35 0.18 -4.23
N SER A 116 5.24 1.02 -3.67
CA SER A 116 5.02 1.58 -2.33
C SER A 116 4.23 2.89 -2.33
N ALA A 117 4.29 3.65 -3.43
CA ALA A 117 3.69 4.97 -3.55
C ALA A 117 3.33 5.26 -5.01
N VAL A 118 2.45 6.24 -5.22
CA VAL A 118 2.05 6.67 -6.57
C VAL A 118 3.20 7.30 -7.35
N ASP A 119 4.02 8.12 -6.70
CA ASP A 119 5.15 8.80 -7.33
C ASP A 119 6.23 9.15 -6.29
N GLU A 120 7.27 9.86 -6.73
CA GLU A 120 8.16 10.64 -5.86
C GLU A 120 7.36 11.51 -4.88
N ALA A 121 7.99 11.88 -3.77
CA ALA A 121 7.38 12.77 -2.80
C ALA A 121 6.91 14.09 -3.48
N PRO A 122 5.64 14.49 -3.30
CA PRO A 122 5.13 15.72 -3.90
C PRO A 122 5.86 16.94 -3.34
N TYR A 123 5.97 17.98 -4.18
CA TYR A 123 6.59 19.24 -3.75
C TYR A 123 5.67 20.02 -2.80
N GLY A 124 6.25 20.57 -1.73
CA GLY A 124 5.54 21.34 -0.71
C GLY A 124 5.03 20.48 0.45
N LEU A 125 4.19 21.07 1.32
CA LEU A 125 3.69 20.43 2.55
C LEU A 125 2.16 20.27 2.57
N GLU A 126 1.47 20.72 1.52
CA GLU A 126 0.00 20.72 1.44
C GLU A 126 -0.58 19.33 1.19
N TYR A 127 0.22 18.41 0.64
CA TYR A 127 -0.22 17.06 0.29
C TYR A 127 0.89 16.05 0.59
N THR A 128 0.52 14.95 1.24
CA THR A 128 1.45 13.90 1.66
C THR A 128 1.61 12.77 0.65
N GLY A 129 0.89 12.84 -0.48
CA GLY A 129 0.82 11.75 -1.46
C GLY A 129 -0.44 10.90 -1.30
N ASP A 130 -0.71 10.08 -2.31
CA ASP A 130 -1.83 9.15 -2.33
C ASP A 130 -1.43 7.79 -1.73
N ALA A 131 -2.26 7.28 -0.83
CA ALA A 131 -2.05 6.03 -0.12
C ALA A 131 -2.72 4.81 -0.80
N VAL A 132 -3.15 4.92 -2.06
CA VAL A 132 -3.88 3.85 -2.77
C VAL A 132 -3.14 2.52 -2.82
N PHE A 133 -1.80 2.52 -2.85
CA PHE A 133 -1.00 1.29 -2.81
C PHE A 133 -0.82 0.71 -1.41
N CYS A 134 -1.29 1.38 -0.35
CA CYS A 134 -1.21 0.93 1.04
C CYS A 134 -2.57 0.44 1.58
N ALA A 135 -3.67 0.94 1.00
CA ALA A 135 -5.03 0.72 1.46
C ALA A 135 -5.39 -0.78 1.57
N ASP A 136 -5.18 -1.52 0.49
CA ASP A 136 -5.58 -2.93 0.41
C ASP A 136 -4.81 -3.80 1.40
N TRP A 137 -3.50 -3.57 1.55
CA TRP A 137 -2.67 -4.33 2.49
C TRP A 137 -3.07 -4.05 3.94
N THR A 138 -3.43 -2.79 4.23
CA THR A 138 -3.97 -2.39 5.54
C THR A 138 -5.29 -3.13 5.81
N ALA A 139 -6.20 -3.19 4.85
CA ALA A 139 -7.47 -3.91 5.00
C ALA A 139 -7.26 -5.41 5.24
N LEU A 140 -6.32 -6.01 4.51
CA LEU A 140 -5.99 -7.44 4.58
C LEU A 140 -5.20 -7.82 5.85
N HIS A 141 -4.70 -6.86 6.62
CA HIS A 141 -3.87 -7.06 7.82
C HIS A 141 -2.55 -7.80 7.53
N VAL A 142 -2.04 -7.71 6.32
CA VAL A 142 -0.83 -8.42 5.90
C VAL A 142 0.43 -7.61 6.20
N PRO A 143 1.56 -8.26 6.52
CA PRO A 143 2.83 -7.56 6.69
C PRO A 143 3.31 -7.00 5.35
N VAL A 144 3.80 -5.75 5.39
CA VAL A 144 4.37 -5.03 4.24
C VAL A 144 5.69 -4.41 4.65
N VAL A 145 6.72 -4.52 3.80
CA VAL A 145 8.02 -3.86 3.99
C VAL A 145 8.38 -3.10 2.73
N ASN A 146 8.52 -1.78 2.85
CA ASN A 146 9.11 -0.96 1.79
C ASN A 146 10.63 -1.16 1.74
N VAL A 147 11.16 -1.53 0.58
CA VAL A 147 12.59 -1.68 0.32
C VAL A 147 13.06 -0.53 -0.60
N PRO A 148 13.90 0.39 -0.11
CA PRO A 148 14.42 1.48 -0.93
C PRO A 148 15.46 0.95 -1.93
N GLY A 149 15.69 1.71 -2.99
CA GLY A 149 16.73 1.38 -3.97
C GLY A 149 16.60 2.09 -5.30
N PHE A 150 15.45 2.71 -5.58
CA PHE A 150 15.17 3.38 -6.85
C PHE A 150 14.97 4.88 -6.64
N GLN A 151 15.08 5.64 -7.72
CA GLN A 151 14.87 7.08 -7.74
C GLN A 151 14.06 7.49 -8.96
N GLY A 152 13.27 8.53 -8.83
CA GLY A 152 12.53 9.11 -9.95
C GLY A 152 13.33 10.21 -10.67
N PRO A 153 12.69 10.89 -11.65
CA PRO A 153 13.33 11.90 -12.49
C PRO A 153 13.77 13.14 -11.71
N SER A 154 13.17 13.41 -10.54
CA SER A 154 13.57 14.53 -9.68
C SER A 154 14.74 14.16 -8.76
N GLY A 155 15.24 12.92 -8.84
CA GLY A 155 16.29 12.42 -7.97
C GLY A 155 15.81 12.17 -6.54
N MET A 156 14.52 11.93 -6.35
CA MET A 156 13.93 11.54 -5.06
C MET A 156 13.72 10.02 -5.01
N PRO A 157 13.76 9.40 -3.81
CA PRO A 157 13.58 7.96 -3.69
C PRO A 157 12.19 7.51 -4.15
N VAL A 158 12.17 6.39 -4.86
CA VAL A 158 10.96 5.63 -5.23
C VAL A 158 11.07 4.25 -4.59
N GLY A 159 10.09 3.91 -3.78
CA GLY A 159 10.06 2.65 -3.02
C GLY A 159 9.28 1.55 -3.74
N VAL A 160 9.73 0.30 -3.54
CA VAL A 160 8.97 -0.89 -3.89
C VAL A 160 8.72 -1.69 -2.61
N SER A 161 7.53 -2.22 -2.45
CA SER A 161 7.10 -2.97 -1.27
C SER A 161 7.08 -4.46 -1.52
N LEU A 162 7.45 -5.21 -0.48
CA LEU A 162 7.27 -6.64 -0.37
C LEU A 162 6.12 -6.93 0.59
N VAL A 163 5.23 -7.83 0.21
CA VAL A 163 4.06 -8.25 1.01
C VAL A 163 4.13 -9.76 1.23
N ALA A 164 3.75 -10.24 2.41
CA ALA A 164 3.64 -11.68 2.70
C ALA A 164 2.27 -12.00 3.32
N PRO A 165 1.88 -13.29 3.46
CA PRO A 165 0.69 -13.66 4.21
C PRO A 165 0.71 -13.13 5.64
N ARG A 166 -0.48 -13.04 6.26
CA ARG A 166 -0.59 -12.65 7.67
C ARG A 166 0.30 -13.52 8.56
N PHE A 167 0.85 -12.90 9.60
CA PHE A 167 1.72 -13.54 10.62
C PHE A 167 3.07 -14.06 10.10
N ARG A 168 3.54 -13.57 8.95
CA ARG A 168 4.84 -13.93 8.34
C ARG A 168 5.86 -12.80 8.42
N ASP A 169 5.72 -11.87 9.36
CA ASP A 169 6.55 -10.65 9.51
C ASP A 169 8.06 -10.97 9.54
N ARG A 170 8.47 -11.95 10.37
CA ARG A 170 9.88 -12.35 10.47
C ARG A 170 10.43 -12.97 9.18
N HIS A 171 9.58 -13.70 8.45
CA HIS A 171 9.93 -14.25 7.15
C HIS A 171 10.11 -13.12 6.15
N LEU A 172 9.16 -12.18 6.09
CA LEU A 172 9.21 -11.05 5.18
C LEU A 172 10.42 -10.14 5.42
N LEU A 173 10.78 -9.88 6.69
CA LEU A 173 11.98 -9.12 7.02
C LEU A 173 13.26 -9.81 6.54
N ARG A 174 13.32 -11.15 6.55
CA ARG A 174 14.47 -11.89 6.05
C ARG A 174 14.56 -11.82 4.52
N VAL A 175 13.42 -11.95 3.82
CA VAL A 175 13.36 -11.75 2.37
C VAL A 175 13.78 -10.32 2.03
N ALA A 176 13.29 -9.32 2.76
CA ALA A 176 13.64 -7.92 2.56
C ALA A 176 15.13 -7.63 2.79
N GLU A 177 15.79 -8.34 3.72
CA GLU A 177 17.24 -8.21 3.93
C GLU A 177 18.03 -8.62 2.69
N ASP A 178 17.67 -9.74 2.05
CA ASP A 178 18.37 -10.24 0.87
C ASP A 178 18.02 -9.44 -0.39
N VAL A 179 16.76 -9.05 -0.55
CA VAL A 179 16.31 -8.15 -1.63
C VAL A 179 16.94 -6.76 -1.49
N GLY A 180 17.03 -6.24 -0.27
CA GLY A 180 17.61 -4.93 0.01
C GLY A 180 19.06 -4.81 -0.44
N LYS A 181 19.88 -5.86 -0.27
CA LYS A 181 21.28 -5.89 -0.73
C LYS A 181 21.38 -5.67 -2.25
N ILE A 182 20.48 -6.27 -3.03
CA ILE A 182 20.43 -6.15 -4.49
C ILE A 182 19.96 -4.75 -4.89
N PHE A 183 18.91 -4.24 -4.26
CA PHE A 183 18.35 -2.93 -4.60
C PHE A 183 19.29 -1.79 -4.21
N GLU A 184 20.02 -1.91 -3.11
CA GLU A 184 21.04 -0.94 -2.71
C GLU A 184 22.24 -0.93 -3.68
N SER A 185 22.69 -2.09 -4.16
CA SER A 185 23.84 -2.18 -5.07
C SER A 185 23.52 -1.70 -6.48
N GLU A 186 22.33 -2.01 -7.00
CA GLU A 186 22.02 -1.90 -8.45
C GLU A 186 20.76 -1.08 -8.76
N GLY A 187 19.97 -0.73 -7.74
CA GLY A 187 18.72 0.03 -7.91
C GLY A 187 18.95 1.47 -8.37
N GLY A 188 20.12 2.05 -8.09
CA GLY A 188 20.53 3.36 -8.59
C GLY A 188 20.15 4.54 -7.69
N TRP A 189 19.56 4.28 -6.52
CA TRP A 189 19.45 5.25 -5.43
C TRP A 189 20.50 4.97 -4.36
N LYS A 190 21.12 6.02 -3.83
CA LYS A 190 21.99 5.93 -2.65
C LYS A 190 21.45 6.85 -1.57
N SER A 191 21.14 6.28 -0.41
CA SER A 191 20.82 7.09 0.76
C SER A 191 22.05 7.90 1.16
N ASN A 192 21.88 9.22 1.33
CA ASN A 192 22.90 10.08 1.94
C ASN A 192 22.80 10.10 3.48
N ILE A 193 21.90 9.28 4.06
CA ILE A 193 21.72 9.15 5.49
C ILE A 193 22.55 7.93 5.94
N LEU A 194 23.64 8.24 6.65
CA LEU A 194 24.54 7.32 7.35
C LEU A 194 23.91 6.80 8.65
#